data_AF-A0A9D9GYP6-F1
#
_entry.id   AF-A0A9D9GYP6-F1
#
_cell.length_a   1.000
_cell.length_b   1.000
_cell.length_c   1.000
_cell.angle_alpha   90.00
_cell.angle_beta   90.00
_cell.angle_gamma   90.00
#
_symmetry.space_group_name_H-M   'P 1'
#
loop_
_entity.id
_entity.type
_entity.pdbx_description
1 polymer ?
#
loop_
_entity_poly.entity_id
_entity_poly.type
_entity_poly.pdbx_seq_one_letter_code
_entity_poly.pdbx_strand_id
1 'polypeptide(L)' 'AMAAGANALFFEIHPNPDIAKCDGPNMIALDKAEELFVICKDIFELVRR' A
#
# COMPACT_ATOMS: atom_id res chain seq x y z
N ALA A 1 7.76 -2.33 6.62
CA ALA A 1 7.24 -1.34 7.59
C ALA A 1 6.33 -1.97 8.64
N MET A 2 5.21 -2.61 8.25
CA MET A 2 4.28 -3.24 9.21
C MET A 2 4.95 -4.25 10.15
N ALA A 3 5.71 -5.21 9.62
CA ALA A 3 6.43 -6.19 10.44
C ALA A 3 7.45 -5.57 11.41
N ALA A 4 7.98 -4.39 11.07
CA ALA A 4 8.92 -3.65 11.93
C ALA A 4 8.22 -2.82 13.02
N GLY A 5 6.88 -2.80 13.07
CA GLY A 5 6.09 -2.14 14.11
C GLY A 5 5.51 -0.77 13.72
N ALA A 6 5.51 -0.39 12.44
CA ALA A 6 4.87 0.86 12.00
C ALA A 6 3.37 0.88 12.37
N ASN A 7 2.87 2.02 12.87
CA ASN A 7 1.45 2.20 13.20
C ASN A 7 0.58 2.56 12.00
N ALA A 8 1.19 3.14 10.96
CA ALA A 8 0.50 3.59 9.77
C ALA A 8 1.41 3.46 8.53
N LEU A 9 0.78 3.38 7.36
CA LEU A 9 1.42 3.51 6.06
C LEU A 9 0.69 4.59 5.27
N PHE A 10 1.44 5.28 4.42
CA PHE A 10 0.91 6.23 3.45
C PHE A 10 1.23 5.69 2.06
N PHE A 11 0.25 5.79 1.16
CA PHE A 11 0.32 5.28 -0.20
C PHE A 11 -0.25 6.31 -1.17
N GLU A 12 0.43 6.50 -2.30
CA GLU A 12 -0.12 7.22 -3.44
C GLU A 12 -0.75 6.19 -4.40
N ILE A 13 -1.95 6.49 -4.89
CA ILE A 13 -2.75 5.53 -5.66
C ILE A 13 -3.32 6.24 -6.88
N HIS A 14 -3.28 5.58 -8.04
CA HIS A 14 -3.87 6.09 -9.26
C HIS A 14 -4.61 4.96 -10.03
N PRO A 15 -5.75 5.24 -10.69
CA PRO A 15 -6.42 4.24 -11.53
C PRO A 15 -5.55 3.69 -12.67
N ASN A 16 -4.63 4.51 -13.19
CA ASN A 16 -3.65 4.13 -14.20
C ASN A 16 -2.34 4.92 -14.00
N PRO A 17 -1.36 4.38 -13.26
CA PRO A 17 -0.13 5.11 -12.92
C PRO A 17 0.65 5.66 -14.11
N ASP A 18 0.57 5.02 -15.29
CA ASP A 18 1.31 5.43 -16.49
C ASP A 18 0.90 6.80 -17.05
N ILE A 19 -0.30 7.28 -16.70
CA ILE A 19 -0.82 8.59 -17.13
C ILE A 19 -0.86 9.61 -15.99
N ALA A 20 -0.31 9.27 -14.82
CA ALA A 20 -0.27 10.19 -13.69
C ALA A 20 0.57 11.42 -14.05
N LYS A 21 0.08 12.62 -13.71
CA LYS A 21 0.78 13.89 -14.00
C LYS A 21 2.06 14.08 -13.17
N CYS A 22 2.22 13.31 -12.10
CA CYS A 22 3.36 13.29 -11.20
C CYS A 22 3.47 11.89 -10.60
N ASP A 23 4.69 11.44 -10.29
CA ASP A 23 5.02 10.23 -9.50
C ASP A 23 4.37 8.90 -9.91
N GLY A 24 3.86 8.78 -11.14
CA GLY A 24 3.25 7.55 -11.66
C GLY A 24 4.03 6.26 -11.34
N PRO A 25 5.34 6.17 -11.61
CA PRO A 25 6.14 4.97 -11.30
C PRO A 25 6.17 4.56 -9.81
N ASN A 26 5.83 5.47 -8.88
CA ASN A 26 5.79 5.23 -7.44
C ASN A 26 4.36 4.97 -6.91
N MET A 27 3.33 5.21 -7.73
CA MET A 27 1.94 5.02 -7.33
C MET A 27 1.49 3.56 -7.47
N ILE A 28 0.62 3.13 -6.58
CA ILE A 28 -0.05 1.82 -6.68
C ILE A 28 -1.23 1.94 -7.64
N ALA A 29 -1.41 0.96 -8.52
CA ALA A 29 -2.60 0.86 -9.35
C ALA A 29 -3.82 0.55 -8.46
N LEU A 30 -4.92 1.29 -8.66
CA LEU A 30 -6.11 1.20 -7.80
C LEU A 30 -6.67 -0.23 -7.67
N ASP A 31 -6.65 -1.00 -8.76
CA ASP A 31 -7.11 -2.39 -8.81
C ASP A 31 -6.21 -3.38 -8.07
N LYS A 32 -5.01 -2.96 -7.64
CA LYS A 32 -4.06 -3.73 -6.82
C LYS A 32 -4.01 -3.31 -5.36
N ALA A 33 -4.65 -2.19 -5.01
CA ALA A 33 -4.57 -1.63 -3.66
C ALA A 33 -5.17 -2.56 -2.60
N GLU A 34 -6.32 -3.18 -2.88
CA GLU A 34 -7.00 -4.06 -1.93
C GLU A 34 -6.14 -5.26 -1.54
N GLU A 35 -5.56 -5.96 -2.53
CA GLU A 35 -4.69 -7.12 -2.30
C GLU A 35 -3.48 -6.76 -1.41
N LEU A 36 -2.84 -5.62 -1.70
CA LEU A 36 -1.72 -5.13 -0.88
C LEU A 36 -2.15 -4.82 0.56
N PHE A 37 -3.33 -4.22 0.74
CA PHE A 37 -3.82 -3.82 2.07
C PHE A 37 -4.21 -5.02 2.93
N VAL A 38 -4.73 -6.09 2.32
CA VAL A 38 -4.95 -7.38 3.02
C VAL A 38 -3.62 -7.89 3.58
N ILE A 39 -2.58 -7.96 2.75
CA ILE A 39 -1.24 -8.42 3.19
C ILE A 39 -0.69 -7.52 4.31
N CYS A 40 -0.81 -6.20 4.16
CA CYS A 40 -0.34 -5.25 5.18
C CYS A 40 -1.08 -5.42 6.51
N LYS A 41 -2.41 -5.61 6.46
CA LYS A 41 -3.26 -5.85 7.63
C LYS A 41 -2.90 -7.17 8.31
N ASP A 42 -2.74 -8.25 7.54
CA ASP A 42 -2.41 -9.56 8.08
C ASP A 42 -1.08 -9.53 8.84
N ILE A 43 -0.07 -8.86 8.28
CA ILE A 43 1.21 -8.66 8.95
C ILE A 43 1.04 -7.81 10.22
N PHE A 44 0.28 -6.72 10.15
CA PHE A 44 0.05 -5.83 11.30
C PHE A 44 -0.62 -6.56 12.47
N GLU A 45 -1.64 -7.36 12.18
CA GLU A 45 -2.33 -8.17 13.19
C GLU A 45 -1.42 -9.29 13.73
N LEU A 46 -0.65 -9.96 12.86
CA LEU A 46 0.23 -11.05 13.26
C LEU A 46 1.29 -10.60 14.28
N VAL A 47 1.92 -9.45 14.08
CA VAL A 47 2.98 -8.96 14.98
C VAL A 47 2.47 -8.36 16.29
N ARG A 48 1.15 -8.22 16.44
CA ARG A 48 0.48 -7.64 17.62
C ARG A 48 -0.31 -8.66 18.45
N ARG A 49 -0.18 -9.94 18.13
CA ARG A 49 -0.70 -11.04 18.96
C ARG A 49 0.12 -11.23 20.22
#